data_AF-A0A3L7P2C0-F1
#
_entry.id   AF-A0A3L7P2C0-F1
#
_cell.length_a   1.000
_cell.length_b   1.000
_cell.length_c   1.000
_cell.angle_alpha   90.00
_cell.angle_beta   90.00
_cell.angle_gamma   90.00
#
_symmetry.space_group_name_H-M   'P 1'
#
loop_
_entity.id
_entity.type
_entity.pdbx_description
1 polymer ?
#
loop_
_entity_poly.entity_id
_entity_poly.type
_entity_poly.pdbx_seq_one_letter_code
_entity_poly.pdbx_strand_id
1 'polypeptide(L)'
;MAEREAAFSKSMEKSVLVGSFTVDGKVDDGEPLKAERYEIESVTKASDNLWIFTARVKYGKLDTKLPITVPMEWAGDTPMVTLTNASLPGLGEGFSARVLFYQDRYAGTWQHGAVGGHMFGKIERRK
;
A
#
# COMPACT_ATOMS: atom_id res chain seq x y z
N MET A 1 15.82 15.67 0.88
CA MET A 1 15.39 14.33 0.43
C MET A 1 16.64 13.48 0.30
N ALA A 2 16.74 12.38 1.03
CA ALA A 2 17.84 11.43 0.85
C ALA A 2 17.70 10.74 -0.52
N GLU A 3 18.82 10.31 -1.12
CA GLU A 3 18.85 9.70 -2.46
C GLU A 3 17.86 8.54 -2.60
N ARG A 4 17.78 7.67 -1.58
CA ARG A 4 16.82 6.55 -1.52
C ARG A 4 15.36 7.00 -1.55
N GLU A 5 15.02 8.13 -0.92
CA GLU A 5 13.66 8.67 -0.89
C GLU A 5 13.24 9.14 -2.26
N ALA A 6 14.13 9.88 -2.94
CA ALA A 6 13.90 10.32 -4.31
C ALA A 6 13.79 9.14 -5.28
N ALA A 7 14.65 8.11 -5.12
CA ALA A 7 14.61 6.89 -5.91
C ALA A 7 13.28 6.14 -5.73
N PHE A 8 12.80 5.99 -4.49
CA PHE A 8 11.52 5.35 -4.21
C PHE A 8 10.35 6.14 -4.81
N SER A 9 10.26 7.45 -4.57
CA SER A 9 9.25 8.34 -5.19
C SER A 9 9.20 8.15 -6.70
N LYS A 10 10.36 8.21 -7.36
CA LYS A 10 10.47 8.05 -8.82
C LYS A 10 10.06 6.66 -9.28
N SER A 11 10.43 5.62 -8.54
CA SER A 11 10.09 4.24 -8.88
C SER A 11 8.58 3.96 -8.79
N MET A 12 7.85 4.71 -7.96
CA MET A 12 6.42 4.51 -7.72
C MET A 12 5.54 5.40 -8.60
N GLU A 13 6.10 6.42 -9.25
CA GLU A 13 5.36 7.29 -10.15
C GLU A 13 4.70 6.48 -11.29
N LYS A 14 3.39 6.67 -11.49
CA LYS A 14 2.59 5.98 -12.53
C LYS A 14 2.74 4.45 -12.51
N SER A 15 2.99 3.89 -11.33
CA SER A 15 3.07 2.44 -11.14
C SER A 15 1.71 1.85 -10.79
N VAL A 16 1.57 0.53 -10.91
CA VAL A 16 0.37 -0.18 -10.50
C VAL A 16 0.73 -1.35 -9.62
N LEU A 17 0.15 -1.40 -8.43
CA LEU A 17 0.29 -2.53 -7.52
C LEU A 17 -0.77 -3.54 -7.94
N VAL A 18 -0.33 -4.72 -8.35
CA VAL A 18 -1.19 -5.83 -8.77
C VAL A 18 -0.90 -7.00 -7.87
N GLY A 19 -1.90 -7.41 -7.09
CA GLY A 19 -1.68 -8.43 -6.08
C GLY A 19 -2.94 -9.09 -5.60
N SER A 20 -2.81 -9.70 -4.43
CA SER A 20 -3.88 -10.41 -3.77
C SER A 20 -3.78 -10.20 -2.26
N PHE A 21 -4.91 -10.38 -1.58
CA PHE A 21 -4.97 -10.34 -0.13
C PHE A 21 -5.71 -11.53 0.45
N THR A 22 -5.35 -11.87 1.69
CA THR A 22 -6.02 -12.88 2.51
C THR A 22 -6.85 -12.21 3.61
N VAL A 23 -7.77 -12.98 4.20
CA VAL A 23 -8.49 -12.61 5.42
C VAL A 23 -8.28 -13.73 6.43
N ASP A 24 -7.76 -13.40 7.60
CA ASP A 24 -7.49 -14.39 8.64
C ASP A 24 -8.78 -15.15 9.02
N GLY A 25 -8.66 -16.47 9.22
CA GLY A 25 -9.79 -17.34 9.52
C GLY A 25 -10.70 -17.66 8.33
N LYS A 26 -10.45 -17.11 7.13
CA LYS A 26 -11.05 -17.61 5.89
C LYS A 26 -10.10 -18.60 5.24
N VAL A 27 -10.57 -19.84 5.12
CA VAL A 27 -9.87 -20.88 4.35
C VAL A 27 -10.24 -20.66 2.89
N ASP A 28 -9.23 -20.55 2.02
CA ASP A 28 -9.44 -20.63 0.58
C ASP A 28 -9.78 -22.10 0.26
N ASP A 29 -11.08 -22.41 0.18
CA ASP A 29 -11.63 -23.72 -0.23
C ASP A 29 -11.40 -23.97 -1.74
N GLY A 30 -10.19 -23.73 -2.25
CA GLY A 30 -9.83 -23.82 -3.67
C GLY A 30 -10.24 -22.61 -4.51
N GLU A 31 -10.87 -21.59 -3.92
CA GLU A 31 -11.18 -20.33 -4.58
C GLU A 31 -9.90 -19.50 -4.80
N PRO A 32 -9.79 -18.77 -5.93
CA PRO A 32 -8.65 -17.89 -6.16
C PRO A 32 -8.66 -16.74 -5.15
N LEU A 33 -7.45 -16.40 -4.65
CA LEU A 33 -7.27 -15.26 -3.76
C LEU A 33 -7.88 -13.99 -4.35
N LYS A 34 -8.42 -13.16 -3.47
CA LYS A 34 -9.05 -11.91 -3.87
C LYS A 34 -8.02 -10.97 -4.48
N ALA A 35 -8.17 -10.70 -5.78
CA ALA A 35 -7.31 -9.78 -6.49
C ALA A 35 -7.52 -8.34 -6.00
N GLU A 36 -6.42 -7.60 -5.90
CA GLU A 36 -6.39 -6.17 -5.65
C GLU A 36 -5.56 -5.44 -6.70
N ARG A 37 -5.94 -4.19 -6.98
CA ARG A 37 -5.24 -3.32 -7.91
C ARG A 37 -5.27 -1.88 -7.43
N TYR A 38 -4.10 -1.28 -7.26
CA TYR A 38 -3.94 0.13 -6.92
C TYR A 38 -3.10 0.85 -7.97
N GLU A 39 -3.70 1.81 -8.66
CA GLU A 39 -2.99 2.67 -9.61
C GLU A 39 -2.37 3.84 -8.84
N ILE A 40 -1.05 3.86 -8.73
CA ILE A 40 -0.31 4.91 -8.03
C ILE A 40 0.06 5.99 -9.03
N GLU A 41 -0.46 7.19 -8.82
CA GLU A 41 -0.11 8.35 -9.65
C GLU A 41 1.24 8.91 -9.23
N SER A 42 1.42 9.11 -7.92
CA SER A 42 2.63 9.65 -7.34
C SER A 42 2.79 9.25 -5.88
N VAL A 43 4.05 9.24 -5.44
CA VAL A 43 4.42 9.07 -4.03
C VAL A 43 5.36 10.20 -3.66
N THR A 44 4.94 11.07 -2.75
CA THR A 44 5.69 12.25 -2.34
C THR A 44 5.89 12.28 -0.84
N LYS A 45 7.07 12.74 -0.42
CA LYS A 45 7.34 12.98 1.00
C LYS A 45 6.65 14.28 1.43
N ALA A 46 5.85 14.22 2.50
CA ALA A 46 5.19 15.39 3.08
C ALA A 46 6.08 16.07 4.12
N SER A 47 6.40 15.37 5.20
CA SER A 47 7.25 15.83 6.31
C SER A 47 7.79 14.62 7.06
N ASP A 48 8.97 14.73 7.68
CA ASP A 48 9.56 13.68 8.54
C ASP A 48 9.53 12.27 7.94
N ASN A 49 8.67 11.39 8.46
CA ASN A 49 8.42 10.04 7.95
C ASN A 49 7.05 9.90 7.27
N LEU A 50 6.30 10.99 7.05
CA LEU A 50 5.00 10.99 6.39
C LEU A 50 5.14 11.11 4.87
N TRP A 51 4.41 10.25 4.18
CA TRP A 51 4.38 10.13 2.74
C TRP A 51 2.96 10.14 2.22
N ILE A 52 2.74 10.80 1.09
CA ILE A 52 1.44 10.90 0.43
C ILE A 52 1.48 10.00 -0.81
N PHE A 53 0.66 8.97 -0.79
CA PHE A 53 0.38 8.11 -1.94
C PHE A 53 -0.88 8.62 -2.61
N THR A 54 -0.74 9.21 -3.80
CA THR A 54 -1.92 9.55 -4.62
C THR A 54 -2.30 8.31 -5.41
N ALA A 55 -3.32 7.60 -4.94
CA ALA A 55 -3.74 6.33 -5.53
C ALA A 55 -5.16 6.42 -6.07
N ARG A 56 -5.38 5.86 -7.26
CA ARG A 56 -6.72 5.57 -7.76
C ARG A 56 -7.10 4.16 -7.32
N VAL A 57 -8.13 4.08 -6.49
CA VAL A 57 -8.65 2.82 -5.97
C VAL A 57 -9.91 2.46 -6.75
N LYS A 58 -9.97 1.23 -7.25
CA LYS A 58 -11.18 0.64 -7.83
C LYS A 58 -11.69 -0.46 -6.91
N TYR A 59 -12.76 -0.19 -6.18
CA TYR A 59 -13.38 -1.16 -5.28
C TYR A 59 -14.90 -1.20 -5.52
N GLY A 60 -15.40 -2.31 -6.07
CA GLY A 60 -16.81 -2.44 -6.43
C GLY A 60 -17.24 -1.37 -7.44
N LYS A 61 -18.11 -0.44 -7.02
CA LYS A 61 -18.57 0.71 -7.83
C LYS A 61 -17.75 1.99 -7.60
N LEU A 62 -16.85 2.00 -6.61
CA LEU A 62 -16.03 3.16 -6.29
C LEU A 62 -14.81 3.18 -7.20
N ASP A 63 -14.70 4.24 -8.01
CA ASP A 63 -13.54 4.54 -8.83
C ASP A 63 -13.12 5.98 -8.52
N THR A 64 -12.19 6.15 -7.57
CA THR A 64 -11.83 7.48 -7.05
C THR A 64 -10.34 7.56 -6.74
N LYS A 65 -9.79 8.75 -6.96
CA LYS A 65 -8.43 9.12 -6.57
C LYS A 65 -8.43 9.64 -5.14
N LEU A 66 -7.61 9.04 -4.30
CA LEU A 66 -7.48 9.42 -2.89
C LEU A 66 -6.00 9.67 -2.55
N PRO A 67 -5.68 10.82 -1.92
CA PRO A 67 -4.38 11.02 -1.32
C PRO A 67 -4.34 10.30 0.04
N ILE A 68 -3.56 9.23 0.13
CA ILE A 68 -3.38 8.45 1.36
C ILE A 68 -2.08 8.89 2.02
N THR A 69 -2.19 9.56 3.17
CA THR A 69 -1.02 9.98 3.94
C THR A 69 -0.68 8.89 4.96
N VAL A 70 0.52 8.33 4.86
CA VAL A 70 0.98 7.23 5.71
C VAL A 70 2.40 7.45 6.21
N PRO A 71 2.74 7.03 7.44
CA PRO A 71 4.12 6.96 7.89
C PRO A 71 4.86 5.84 7.15
N MET A 72 6.13 6.09 6.86
CA MET A 72 7.02 5.16 6.19
C MET A 72 8.38 5.11 6.88
N GLU A 73 8.79 3.92 7.25
CA GLU A 73 10.09 3.62 7.83
C GLU A 73 10.97 2.86 6.83
N TRP A 74 12.27 2.84 7.07
CA TRP A 74 13.24 2.17 6.20
C TRP A 74 13.96 1.05 6.95
N ALA A 75 13.89 -0.17 6.42
CA ALA A 75 14.74 -1.29 6.82
C ALA A 75 15.90 -1.40 5.83
N GLY A 76 17.03 -0.75 6.14
CA GLY A 76 18.13 -0.61 5.18
C GLY A 76 17.72 0.23 3.96
N ASP A 77 17.62 -0.42 2.80
CA ASP A 77 17.17 0.15 1.52
C ASP A 77 15.69 -0.14 1.21
N THR A 78 15.00 -0.86 2.09
CA THR A 78 13.62 -1.31 1.89
C THR A 78 12.64 -0.38 2.60
N PRO A 79 11.83 0.41 1.88
CA PRO A 79 10.78 1.24 2.47
C PRO A 79 9.58 0.39 2.92
N MET A 80 9.00 0.76 4.05
CA MET A 80 7.84 0.09 4.65
C MET A 80 6.84 1.10 5.20
N VAL A 81 5.58 0.98 4.81
CA VAL A 81 4.46 1.73 5.42
C VAL A 81 4.16 1.16 6.81
N THR A 82 3.95 2.02 7.82
CA THR A 82 3.87 1.63 9.24
C THR A 82 2.65 2.21 9.98
N LEU A 83 1.44 1.79 9.64
CA LEU A 83 0.21 2.31 10.28
C LEU A 83 -0.13 1.57 11.57
N THR A 84 -0.36 2.26 12.69
CA THR A 84 -0.83 1.63 13.94
C THR A 84 -2.09 2.32 14.42
N ASN A 85 -3.23 1.61 14.37
CA ASN A 85 -4.55 2.10 14.78
C ASN A 85 -4.83 3.53 14.26
N ALA A 86 -4.51 3.77 12.99
CA ALA A 86 -4.55 5.09 12.38
C ALA A 86 -5.90 5.37 11.72
N SER A 87 -6.27 6.66 11.70
CA SER A 87 -7.40 7.15 10.93
C SER A 87 -6.93 7.64 9.56
N LEU A 88 -7.52 7.09 8.50
CA LEU A 88 -7.24 7.44 7.12
C LEU A 88 -8.40 8.28 6.56
N PRO A 89 -8.17 9.56 6.21
CA PRO A 89 -9.22 10.43 5.67
C PRO A 89 -9.93 9.80 4.47
N GLY A 90 -11.26 9.71 4.55
CA GLY A 90 -12.10 9.13 3.49
C GLY A 90 -12.17 7.60 3.46
N LEU A 91 -11.38 6.90 4.27
CA LEU A 91 -11.38 5.42 4.36
C LEU A 91 -11.89 4.90 5.71
N GLY A 92 -11.73 5.67 6.79
CA GLY A 92 -12.23 5.33 8.13
C GLY A 92 -11.14 5.35 9.20
N GLU A 93 -11.41 4.71 10.33
CA GLU A 93 -10.53 4.66 11.50
C GLU A 93 -10.09 3.23 11.83
N GLY A 94 -9.02 3.09 12.63
CA GLY A 94 -8.60 1.78 13.14
C GLY A 94 -7.82 0.93 12.13
N PHE A 95 -7.10 1.57 11.20
CA PHE A 95 -6.24 0.89 10.25
C PHE A 95 -4.86 0.59 10.84
N SER A 96 -4.40 -0.64 10.72
CA SER A 96 -3.02 -1.01 10.97
C SER A 96 -2.44 -1.75 9.77
N ALA A 97 -1.20 -1.44 9.41
CA ALA A 97 -0.54 -2.08 8.27
C ALA A 97 0.98 -2.05 8.40
N ARG A 98 1.65 -3.10 7.92
CA ARG A 98 3.10 -3.13 7.68
C ARG A 98 3.30 -3.63 6.27
N VAL A 99 3.53 -2.73 5.32
CA VAL A 99 3.68 -3.07 3.89
C VAL A 99 5.03 -2.62 3.41
N LEU A 100 5.89 -3.57 3.06
CA LEU A 100 7.22 -3.32 2.52
C LEU A 100 7.20 -3.32 1.00
N PHE A 101 8.10 -2.54 0.40
CA PHE A 101 8.30 -2.48 -1.04
C PHE A 101 9.77 -2.80 -1.34
N TYR A 102 10.01 -3.83 -2.14
CA TYR A 102 11.36 -4.21 -2.52
C TYR A 102 11.40 -4.60 -3.99
N GLN A 103 12.23 -3.92 -4.76
CA GLN A 103 12.34 -4.08 -6.22
C GLN A 103 10.97 -3.94 -6.92
N ASP A 104 10.48 -4.99 -7.57
CA ASP A 104 9.21 -5.04 -8.29
C ASP A 104 8.09 -5.69 -7.46
N ARG A 105 8.24 -5.79 -6.15
CA ARG A 105 7.31 -6.49 -5.26
C ARG A 105 6.90 -5.63 -4.06
N TYR A 106 5.72 -5.93 -3.56
CA TYR A 106 5.28 -5.49 -2.24
C TYR A 106 4.67 -6.65 -1.49
N ALA A 107 4.75 -6.61 -0.17
CA ALA A 107 4.12 -7.59 0.71
C ALA A 107 3.90 -6.98 2.09
N GLY A 108 2.95 -7.50 2.85
CA GLY A 108 2.68 -6.97 4.16
C GLY A 108 1.47 -7.55 4.86
N THR A 109 1.21 -7.01 6.05
CA THR A 109 -0.02 -7.24 6.80
C THR A 109 -0.93 -6.02 6.72
N TRP A 110 -2.23 -6.27 6.79
CA TRP A 110 -3.26 -5.25 6.89
C TRP A 110 -4.27 -5.65 7.97
N GLN A 111 -4.86 -4.66 8.62
CA GLN A 111 -5.89 -4.85 9.63
C GLN A 111 -6.79 -3.61 9.69
N HIS A 112 -8.09 -3.85 9.85
CA HIS A 112 -9.11 -2.85 10.13
C HIS A 112 -10.01 -3.39 11.25
N GLY A 113 -9.85 -2.83 12.45
CA GLY A 113 -10.55 -3.32 13.64
C GLY A 113 -10.18 -4.77 13.95
N ALA A 114 -11.18 -5.66 13.98
CA ALA A 114 -11.01 -7.09 14.28
C ALA A 114 -10.69 -7.96 13.05
N VAL A 115 -10.69 -7.38 11.84
CA VAL A 115 -10.44 -8.12 10.59
C VAL A 115 -9.07 -7.75 10.05
N GLY A 116 -8.29 -8.75 9.64
CA GLY A 116 -6.98 -8.54 9.06
C GLY A 116 -6.54 -9.68 8.17
N GLY A 117 -5.31 -9.59 7.70
CA GLY A 117 -4.67 -10.62 6.90
C GLY A 117 -3.39 -10.11 6.26
N HIS A 118 -3.03 -10.75 5.15
CA HIS A 118 -1.80 -10.46 4.41
C HIS A 118 -2.16 -9.91 3.04
N MET A 119 -1.30 -9.07 2.49
CA MET A 119 -1.39 -8.56 1.12
C MET A 119 -0.04 -8.66 0.44
N PHE A 120 0.00 -9.00 -0.84
CA PHE A 120 1.24 -9.13 -1.58
C PHE A 120 1.00 -9.06 -3.09
N GLY A 121 2.02 -8.64 -3.83
CA GLY A 121 1.90 -8.53 -5.27
C GLY A 121 3.15 -7.99 -5.95
N LYS A 122 2.95 -7.55 -7.19
CA LYS A 122 3.97 -6.93 -8.03
C LYS A 122 3.68 -5.45 -8.26
N ILE A 123 4.74 -4.70 -8.49
CA ILE A 123 4.70 -3.29 -8.85
C ILE A 123 4.98 -3.19 -10.36
N GLU A 124 3.93 -3.00 -11.13
CA GLU A 124 3.99 -2.79 -12.57
C GLU A 124 4.30 -1.32 -12.86
N ARG A 125 5.53 -1.03 -13.30
CA ARG A 125 5.93 0.33 -13.67
C ARG A 125 5.73 0.52 -15.16
N ARG A 126 5.16 1.66 -15.56
CA ARG A 126 5.18 2.04 -16.99
C ARG A 126 6.63 2.29 -17.39
N LYS A 127 7.07 1.61 -18.46
CA LYS A 127 8.37 1.84 -19.10
C LYS A 127 8.38 3.20 -19.80
#